data_AF-A0AAU6WB30-F1
#
_entry.id   AF-A0AAU6WB30-F1
#
_cell.length_a   1.000
_cell.length_b   1.000
_cell.length_c   1.000
_cell.angle_alpha   90.00
_cell.angle_beta   90.00
_cell.angle_gamma   90.00
#
_symmetry.space_group_name_H-M   'P 1'
#
loop_
_entity.id
_entity.type
_entity.pdbx_description
1 polymer ?
#
loop_
_entity_poly.entity_id
_entity_poly.type
_entity_poly.pdbx_seq_one_letter_code
_entity_poly.pdbx_strand_id
1 'polypeptide(L)' 'MSGVAIVFMIISMLTIWGGLVLALINLSRHPEKDDDDVIETAGATGNNSL' A
#
# COMPACT_ATOMS: atom_id res chain seq x y z
N MET A 1 -17.74 -22.51 32.63
CA MET A 1 -17.19 -21.36 31.89
C MET A 1 -17.37 -21.66 30.40
N SER A 2 -18.23 -20.90 29.69
CA SER A 2 -18.57 -21.24 28.30
C SER A 2 -17.43 -20.84 27.35
N GLY A 3 -16.97 -21.77 26.50
CA GLY A 3 -15.94 -21.47 25.48
C GLY A 3 -16.36 -20.37 24.50
N VAL A 4 -17.67 -20.14 24.37
CA VAL A 4 -18.25 -19.03 23.59
C VAL A 4 -17.75 -17.66 24.07
N ALA A 5 -17.54 -17.48 25.38
CA ALA A 5 -17.01 -16.22 25.92
C ALA A 5 -15.58 -15.93 25.42
N ILE A 6 -14.75 -16.96 25.30
CA ILE A 6 -13.37 -16.85 24.79
C ILE A 6 -13.38 -16.48 23.31
N VAL A 7 -14.29 -17.07 22.53
CA VAL A 7 -14.43 -16.73 21.10
C VAL A 7 -14.77 -15.25 20.91
N PHE A 8 -15.75 -14.73 21.65
CA PHE A 8 -16.09 -13.30 21.59
C PHE A 8 -14.96 -12.39 22.07
N MET A 9 -14.18 -12.82 23.06
CA MET A 9 -13.00 -12.09 23.53
C MET A 9 -11.96 -11.95 22.41
N ILE A 10 -11.63 -13.04 21.73
CA ILE A 10 -10.66 -13.05 20.63
C ILE A 10 -11.15 -12.18 19.48
N ILE A 11 -12.43 -12.32 19.09
CA ILE A 11 -13.01 -11.50 18.02
C ILE A 11 -12.86 -10.03 18.37
N SER A 12 -13.28 -9.59 19.55
CA SER A 12 -13.16 -8.18 19.96
C SER A 12 -11.73 -7.67 19.88
N MET A 13 -10.77 -8.46 20.37
CA MET A 13 -9.34 -8.12 20.31
C MET A 13 -8.86 -7.97 18.85
N LEU A 14 -9.23 -8.91 17.97
CA LEU A 14 -8.88 -8.87 16.56
C LEU A 14 -9.63 -7.80 15.78
N THR A 15 -10.83 -7.37 16.18
CA THR A 15 -11.53 -6.28 15.49
C THR A 15 -10.85 -4.95 15.81
N ILE A 16 -10.47 -4.72 17.07
CA ILE A 16 -9.79 -3.50 17.52
C ILE A 16 -8.40 -3.41 16.88
N TRP A 17 -7.63 -4.50 16.91
CA TRP A 17 -6.25 -4.50 16.42
C TRP A 17 -6.14 -4.94 14.96
N GLY A 18 -6.81 -6.02 14.58
CA GLY A 18 -6.74 -6.61 13.24
C GLY A 18 -7.41 -5.77 12.15
N GLY A 19 -8.52 -5.07 12.43
CA GLY A 19 -9.12 -4.15 11.46
C GLY A 19 -8.17 -3.01 11.06
N LEU A 20 -7.47 -2.44 12.05
CA LEU A 20 -6.50 -1.38 11.85
C LEU A 20 -5.20 -1.89 11.18
N VAL A 21 -4.69 -3.04 11.63
CA VAL A 21 -3.47 -3.65 11.06
C VAL A 21 -3.70 -4.08 9.61
N LEU A 22 -4.86 -4.65 9.28
CA LEU A 22 -5.21 -5.01 7.91
C LEU A 22 -5.29 -3.78 7.00
N ALA A 23 -5.88 -2.68 7.48
CA ALA A 23 -5.94 -1.43 6.73
C ALA A 23 -4.53 -0.87 6.46
N LEU A 24 -3.64 -0.94 7.46
CA LEU A 24 -2.26 -0.49 7.33
C LEU A 24 -1.45 -1.35 6.35
N ILE A 25 -1.60 -2.67 6.41
CA ILE A 25 -0.96 -3.60 5.45
C ILE A 25 -1.49 -3.35 4.05
N ASN A 26 -2.81 -3.15 3.88
CA ASN A 26 -3.42 -2.90 2.57
C ASN A 26 -2.90 -1.61 1.94
N LEU A 27 -2.75 -0.53 2.72
CA LEU A 27 -2.17 0.73 2.25
C LEU A 27 -0.67 0.60 1.95
N SER A 28 0.09 -0.06 2.82
CA SER A 28 1.52 -0.34 2.61
C SER A 28 1.80 -1.30 1.45
N ARG A 29 0.80 -2.01 0.94
CA ARG A 29 0.91 -2.95 -0.18
C ARG A 29 0.58 -2.30 -1.53
N HIS A 30 -0.02 -1.11 -1.50
CA HIS A 30 -0.09 -0.18 -2.63
C HIS A 30 0.78 1.06 -2.36
N PRO A 31 2.11 0.94 -2.16
CA PRO A 31 2.95 1.97 -2.72
C PRO A 31 2.70 1.87 -4.22
N GLU A 32 2.16 2.91 -4.84
CA GLU A 32 2.25 3.03 -6.29
C GLU A 32 3.67 2.60 -6.65
N LYS A 33 3.78 1.61 -7.53
CA LYS A 33 5.05 1.36 -8.20
C LYS A 33 5.35 2.73 -8.76
N ASP A 34 6.39 3.38 -8.26
CA ASP A 34 6.92 4.58 -8.90
C ASP A 34 7.00 4.18 -10.37
N ASP A 35 6.06 4.67 -11.16
CA ASP A 35 6.08 4.49 -12.58
C ASP A 35 7.37 5.21 -12.94
N ASP A 36 8.41 4.41 -13.19
CA ASP A 36 9.69 4.80 -13.77
C ASP A 36 9.35 5.36 -15.16
N ASP A 37 8.75 6.55 -15.17
CA ASP A 37 8.51 7.37 -16.34
C ASP A 37 9.87 7.95 -16.75
N VAL A 38 10.73 7.04 -17.21
CA VAL A 38 11.85 7.35 -18.09
C VAL A 38 11.25 7.78 -19.42
N ILE A 39 10.80 9.03 -19.50
CA ILE A 39 10.66 9.72 -20.79
C ILE A 39 11.95 10.49 -21.02
N GLU A 40 12.94 9.71 -21.42
CA GLU A 40 13.82 9.93 -22.57
C GLU A 40 14.02 11.39 -23.01
N THR A 41 15.16 11.95 -22.63
CA THR A 41 16.05 12.87 -23.36
C THR A 41 15.55 13.51 -24.69
N ALA A 42 14.39 14.17 -24.72
CA ALA A 42 13.88 14.89 -25.89
C ALA A 42 14.39 16.34 -25.97
N GLY A 43 15.70 16.57 -25.85
CA GLY A 43 16.24 17.94 -25.81
C GLY A 43 17.67 18.17 -26.31
N ALA A 44 18.31 17.23 -27.00
CA ALA A 44 19.76 17.31 -27.24
C ALA A 44 20.27 17.36 -28.70
N THR A 45 19.45 17.27 -29.78
CA THR A 45 20.06 17.18 -31.13
C THR A 45 19.30 17.87 -32.26
N GLY A 46 19.75 19.05 -32.70
CA GLY A 46 19.78 19.33 -34.14
C GLY A 46 19.06 20.58 -34.64
N ASN A 47 19.66 21.75 -34.40
CA ASN A 47 19.29 22.98 -35.10
C ASN A 47 20.55 23.81 -35.42
N ASN A 48 21.56 23.19 -36.01
CA ASN A 48 22.62 23.86 -36.73
C ASN A 48 22.06 24.37 -38.08
N SER A 49 21.36 25.51 -38.02
CA SER A 49 20.96 26.28 -39.21
C SER A 49 22.18 26.97 -39.81
N LEU A 50 22.69 26.37 -40.89
CA LEU A 50 23.53 27.02 -41.91
C LEU A 50 22.71 28.06 -42.70
#